data_AF-A0A946Z021-F1
#
_entry.id   AF-A0A946Z021-F1
#
_cell.length_a   1.000
_cell.length_b   1.000
_cell.length_c   1.000
_cell.angle_alpha   90.00
_cell.angle_beta   90.00
_cell.angle_gamma   90.00
#
_symmetry.space_group_name_H-M   'P 1'
#
loop_
_entity.id
_entity.type
_entity.pdbx_description
1 polymer ?
#
loop_
_entity_poly.entity_id
_entity_poly.type
_entity_poly.pdbx_seq_one_letter_code
_entity_poly.pdbx_strand_id
1 'polypeptide(L)'
;LLHAARSQDSGAASPKDEFWSECMALRDLLKFEFFFAERSEYQEEIAAEMQRIAFDWERQLDAGSARDLLVAARPFRSGAVLKPFLEAYRIVADAVAIFPPDTAVDQAELLEASIALGKQYEAQRKIQSVESVSTVLFDSAIKLAANRGILEASATRSEFAADITAIVSHLYALEALEAGLDAGITS
;
A
#
# COMPACT_ATOMS: atom_id res chain seq x y z
N LEU A 1 2.70 -4.47 -9.27
CA LEU A 1 4.06 -4.89 -8.86
C LEU A 1 4.09 -5.38 -7.39
N LEU A 2 2.98 -5.89 -6.86
CA LEU A 2 2.79 -6.41 -5.49
C LEU A 2 2.92 -7.94 -5.38
N HIS A 3 3.30 -8.64 -6.45
CA HIS A 3 3.34 -10.12 -6.46
C HIS A 3 4.72 -10.71 -6.13
N ALA A 4 5.25 -10.42 -4.93
CA ALA A 4 6.46 -11.10 -4.42
C ALA A 4 6.16 -12.24 -3.42
N ALA A 5 4.93 -12.41 -2.93
CA ALA A 5 4.68 -13.35 -1.82
C ALA A 5 3.47 -14.29 -1.94
N ARG A 6 2.93 -14.55 -3.15
CA ARG A 6 1.98 -15.67 -3.33
C ARG A 6 2.37 -16.57 -4.49
N SER A 7 2.97 -17.70 -4.09
CA SER A 7 2.85 -19.05 -4.66
C SER A 7 2.89 -19.18 -6.18
N GLN A 8 3.92 -19.92 -6.61
CA GLN A 8 4.00 -20.54 -7.92
C GLN A 8 2.71 -21.27 -8.26
N ASP A 9 1.92 -20.71 -9.17
CA ASP A 9 0.98 -21.46 -9.99
C ASP A 9 0.78 -20.78 -11.35
N SER A 10 1.34 -21.43 -12.37
CA SER A 10 0.76 -21.67 -13.69
C SER A 10 0.24 -20.49 -14.54
N GLY A 11 1.04 -20.11 -15.56
CA GLY A 11 0.67 -19.23 -16.68
C GLY A 11 0.92 -17.75 -16.37
N ALA A 12 1.73 -17.05 -17.17
CA ALA A 12 1.96 -15.63 -16.96
C ALA A 12 0.61 -14.89 -16.96
N ALA A 13 0.25 -14.29 -15.82
CA ALA A 13 -0.97 -13.49 -15.69
C ALA A 13 -0.96 -12.39 -16.75
N SER A 14 -2.13 -12.09 -17.33
CA SER A 14 -2.19 -10.98 -18.27
C SER A 14 -1.94 -9.65 -17.54
N PRO A 15 -1.41 -8.61 -18.22
CA PRO A 15 -1.27 -7.27 -17.64
C PRO A 15 -2.56 -6.76 -16.98
N LYS A 16 -3.72 -7.12 -17.55
CA LYS A 16 -5.03 -6.80 -17.01
C LYS A 16 -5.35 -7.55 -15.72
N ASP A 17 -5.04 -8.84 -15.64
CA ASP A 17 -5.23 -9.63 -14.41
C ASP A 17 -4.37 -9.08 -13.28
N GLU A 18 -3.13 -8.69 -13.59
CA GLU A 18 -2.24 -8.01 -12.64
C GLU A 18 -2.86 -6.69 -12.18
N PHE A 19 -3.32 -5.82 -13.10
CA PHE A 19 -3.96 -4.56 -12.74
C PHE A 19 -5.13 -4.76 -11.75
N TRP A 20 -6.06 -5.67 -12.05
CA TRP A 20 -7.19 -5.92 -11.17
C TRP A 20 -6.79 -6.55 -9.84
N SER A 21 -5.78 -7.41 -9.84
CA SER A 21 -5.21 -7.96 -8.61
C SER A 21 -4.66 -6.86 -7.70
N GLU A 22 -3.95 -5.88 -8.27
CA GLU A 22 -3.39 -4.75 -7.54
C GLU A 22 -4.49 -3.82 -6.99
N CYS A 23 -5.53 -3.52 -7.78
CA CYS A 23 -6.68 -2.75 -7.30
C CYS A 23 -7.35 -3.44 -6.09
N MET A 24 -7.53 -4.77 -6.16
CA MET A 24 -8.11 -5.52 -5.05
C MET A 24 -7.18 -5.59 -3.84
N ALA A 25 -5.87 -5.67 -4.05
CA ALA A 25 -4.88 -5.65 -2.97
C ALA A 25 -4.87 -4.29 -2.25
N LEU A 26 -4.95 -3.18 -3.00
CA LEU A 26 -5.05 -1.84 -2.43
C LEU A 26 -6.37 -1.65 -1.66
N ARG A 27 -7.48 -2.14 -2.20
CA ARG A 27 -8.78 -2.15 -1.49
C ARG A 27 -8.68 -2.91 -0.17
N ASP A 28 -8.10 -4.11 -0.17
CA ASP A 28 -7.93 -4.91 1.04
C ASP A 28 -7.04 -4.23 2.08
N LEU A 29 -5.93 -3.61 1.61
CA LEU A 29 -4.99 -2.88 2.45
C LEU A 29 -5.66 -1.71 3.18
N LEU A 30 -6.50 -0.95 2.48
CA LEU A 30 -7.05 0.32 2.94
C LEU A 30 -8.49 0.24 3.48
N LYS A 31 -9.08 -0.96 3.57
CA LYS A 31 -10.48 -1.17 3.99
C LYS A 31 -10.83 -0.71 5.40
N PHE A 32 -9.82 -0.48 6.25
CA PHE A 32 -10.02 0.07 7.60
C PHE A 32 -9.97 1.60 7.63
N GLU A 33 -9.56 2.25 6.54
CA GLU A 33 -9.51 3.71 6.40
C GLU A 33 -10.67 4.26 5.55
N PHE A 34 -11.04 3.51 4.51
CA PHE A 34 -12.05 3.95 3.55
C PHE A 34 -13.16 2.92 3.39
N PHE A 35 -14.34 3.44 3.04
CA PHE A 35 -15.46 2.62 2.62
C PHE A 35 -15.33 2.34 1.12
N PHE A 36 -15.34 1.06 0.76
CA PHE A 36 -15.33 0.61 -0.62
C PHE A 36 -16.66 -0.06 -0.96
N ALA A 37 -17.12 0.15 -2.19
CA ALA A 37 -18.26 -0.57 -2.75
C ALA A 37 -18.01 -2.09 -2.77
N GLU A 38 -19.07 -2.85 -3.05
CA GLU A 38 -18.95 -4.30 -3.24
C GLU A 38 -18.04 -4.63 -4.43
N ARG A 39 -17.51 -5.86 -4.48
CA ARG A 39 -16.43 -6.20 -5.43
C ARG A 39 -16.73 -5.84 -6.89
N SER A 40 -17.91 -6.19 -7.41
CA SER A 40 -18.27 -5.92 -8.81
C SER A 40 -18.43 -4.42 -9.07
N GLU A 41 -19.12 -3.71 -8.18
CA GLU A 41 -19.36 -2.27 -8.28
C GLU A 41 -18.05 -1.48 -8.20
N TYR A 42 -17.15 -1.86 -7.29
CA TYR A 42 -15.82 -1.28 -7.21
C TYR A 42 -15.01 -1.45 -8.51
N GLN A 43 -15.08 -2.62 -9.14
CA GLN A 43 -14.41 -2.83 -10.43
C GLN A 43 -15.03 -1.98 -11.55
N GLU A 44 -16.35 -1.85 -11.57
CA GLU A 44 -17.06 -0.99 -12.53
C GLU A 44 -16.70 0.49 -12.36
N GLU A 45 -16.61 0.98 -11.11
CA GLU A 45 -16.19 2.34 -10.80
C GLU A 45 -14.75 2.62 -11.28
N ILE A 46 -13.82 1.71 -10.98
CA ILE A 46 -12.43 1.83 -11.43
C ILE A 46 -12.34 1.81 -12.96
N ALA A 47 -13.04 0.89 -13.63
CA ALA A 47 -13.04 0.82 -15.09
C ALA A 47 -13.60 2.09 -15.73
N ALA A 48 -14.69 2.64 -15.17
CA ALA A 48 -15.29 3.88 -15.61
C ALA A 48 -14.34 5.07 -15.45
N GLU A 49 -13.60 5.15 -14.34
CA GLU A 49 -12.62 6.22 -14.12
C GLU A 49 -11.41 6.09 -15.05
N MET A 50 -10.89 4.88 -15.22
CA MET A 50 -9.80 4.62 -16.16
C MET A 50 -10.20 4.96 -17.60
N GLN A 51 -11.45 4.73 -17.98
CA GLN A 51 -11.97 5.12 -19.30
C GLN A 51 -12.04 6.65 -19.48
N ARG A 52 -12.25 7.43 -18.40
CA ARG A 52 -12.18 8.91 -18.45
C ARG A 52 -10.74 9.40 -18.57
N ILE A 53 -9.80 8.71 -17.93
CA ILE A 53 -8.37 9.01 -17.96
C ILE A 53 -7.77 8.70 -19.34
N ALA A 54 -8.01 7.49 -19.85
CA ALA A 54 -7.47 7.01 -21.10
C ALA A 54 -8.51 6.15 -21.83
N PHE A 55 -8.91 6.60 -23.02
CA PHE A 55 -9.82 5.83 -23.86
C PHE A 55 -9.18 4.49 -24.27
N ASP A 56 -9.92 3.38 -24.14
CA ASP A 56 -9.45 2.02 -24.51
C ASP A 56 -8.23 1.59 -23.66
N TRP A 57 -8.22 1.98 -22.38
CA TRP A 57 -7.11 1.74 -21.46
C TRP A 57 -6.77 0.25 -21.31
N GLU A 58 -7.75 -0.67 -21.37
CA GLU A 58 -7.48 -2.12 -21.30
C GLU A 58 -6.58 -2.58 -22.45
N ARG A 59 -6.87 -2.13 -23.67
CA ARG A 59 -6.06 -2.46 -24.85
C ARG A 59 -4.67 -1.85 -24.77
N GLN A 60 -4.57 -0.62 -24.25
CA GLN A 60 -3.28 0.03 -24.04
C GLN A 60 -2.43 -0.72 -22.99
N LEU A 61 -3.07 -1.21 -21.94
CA LEU A 61 -2.41 -2.01 -20.91
C LEU A 61 -1.88 -3.33 -21.49
N ASP A 62 -2.70 -4.03 -22.28
CA ASP A 62 -2.30 -5.26 -22.97
C ASP A 62 -1.19 -5.03 -24.01
N ALA A 63 -1.12 -3.82 -24.59
CA ALA A 63 -0.06 -3.41 -25.51
C ALA A 63 1.25 -3.00 -24.81
N GLY A 64 1.31 -3.06 -23.47
CA GLY A 64 2.50 -2.72 -22.69
C GLY A 64 2.65 -1.23 -22.33
N SER A 65 1.62 -0.41 -22.55
CA SER A 65 1.61 1.02 -22.24
C SER A 65 1.26 1.35 -20.78
N ALA A 66 1.53 0.44 -19.84
CA ALA A 66 1.23 0.62 -18.41
C ALA A 66 1.83 1.91 -17.84
N ARG A 67 3.05 2.26 -18.26
CA ARG A 67 3.72 3.50 -17.84
C ARG A 67 2.99 4.75 -18.33
N ASP A 68 2.51 4.75 -19.57
CA ASP A 68 1.82 5.89 -20.15
C ASP A 68 0.44 6.09 -19.50
N LEU A 69 -0.25 4.98 -19.22
CA LEU A 69 -1.50 4.98 -18.44
C LEU A 69 -1.28 5.53 -17.03
N LEU A 70 -0.20 5.12 -16.35
CA LEU A 70 0.15 5.64 -15.03
C LEU A 70 0.42 7.15 -15.05
N VAL A 71 1.14 7.64 -16.06
CA VAL A 71 1.41 9.07 -16.24
C VAL A 71 0.10 9.84 -16.51
N ALA A 72 -0.79 9.29 -17.34
CA ALA A 72 -2.09 9.88 -17.65
C ALA A 72 -3.03 9.93 -16.44
N ALA A 73 -3.04 8.87 -15.62
CA ALA A 73 -3.88 8.77 -14.42
C ALA A 73 -3.54 9.81 -13.34
N ARG A 74 -2.34 10.42 -13.41
CA ARG A 74 -1.87 11.40 -12.41
C ARG A 74 -2.11 10.92 -10.95
N PRO A 75 -1.73 9.67 -10.60
CA PRO A 75 -1.95 9.10 -9.26
C PRO A 75 -1.35 9.96 -8.14
N PHE A 76 -0.37 10.79 -8.51
CA PHE A 76 0.43 11.64 -7.64
C PHE A 76 -0.38 12.70 -6.85
N ARG A 77 -1.54 13.15 -7.35
CA ARG A 77 -2.45 14.02 -6.56
C ARG A 77 -3.09 13.34 -5.36
N SER A 78 -3.17 12.00 -5.35
CA SER A 78 -3.67 11.21 -4.22
C SER A 78 -2.56 10.66 -3.30
N GLY A 79 -1.30 10.69 -3.76
CA GLY A 79 -0.16 10.15 -3.00
C GLY A 79 0.04 10.83 -1.65
N ALA A 80 -0.09 12.17 -1.63
CA ALA A 80 -0.04 12.95 -0.39
C ALA A 80 -1.16 12.58 0.60
N VAL A 81 -2.32 12.15 0.11
CA VAL A 81 -3.45 11.73 0.97
C VAL A 81 -3.20 10.34 1.55
N LEU A 82 -2.69 9.39 0.75
CA LEU A 82 -2.48 8.01 1.19
C LEU A 82 -1.23 7.81 2.06
N LYS A 83 -0.25 8.71 1.93
CA LYS A 83 1.05 8.62 2.61
C LYS A 83 0.95 8.43 4.13
N PRO A 84 0.19 9.24 4.89
CA PRO A 84 0.15 9.10 6.34
C PRO A 84 -0.34 7.71 6.78
N PHE A 85 -1.33 7.18 6.06
CA PHE A 85 -1.89 5.85 6.31
C PHE A 85 -0.85 4.76 6.05
N LEU A 86 -0.21 4.77 4.87
CA LEU A 86 0.74 3.73 4.48
C LEU A 86 2.01 3.76 5.33
N GLU A 87 2.50 4.94 5.70
CA GLU A 87 3.62 5.08 6.63
C GLU A 87 3.26 4.59 8.04
N ALA A 88 2.04 4.88 8.54
CA ALA A 88 1.58 4.35 9.81
C ALA A 88 1.49 2.81 9.80
N TYR A 89 0.99 2.23 8.69
CA TYR A 89 0.89 0.79 8.53
C TYR A 89 2.27 0.14 8.50
N ARG A 90 3.25 0.78 7.86
CA ARG A 90 4.65 0.33 7.88
C ARG A 90 5.21 0.32 9.30
N ILE A 91 4.96 1.37 10.08
CA ILE A 91 5.44 1.43 11.48
C ILE A 91 4.88 0.25 12.29
N VAL A 92 3.58 -0.03 12.19
CA VAL A 92 2.96 -1.17 12.90
C VAL A 92 3.50 -2.51 12.38
N ALA A 93 3.68 -2.65 11.07
CA ALA A 93 4.20 -3.87 10.46
C ALA A 93 5.66 -4.14 10.89
N ASP A 94 6.49 -3.11 10.92
CA ASP A 94 7.87 -3.20 11.42
C ASP A 94 7.88 -3.50 12.93
N ALA A 95 6.97 -2.90 13.70
CA ALA A 95 6.87 -3.15 15.14
C ALA A 95 6.47 -4.59 15.45
N VAL A 96 5.44 -5.14 14.78
CA VAL A 96 4.99 -6.52 15.02
C VAL A 96 6.04 -7.55 14.62
N ALA A 97 6.88 -7.25 13.63
CA ALA A 97 7.97 -8.13 13.20
C ALA A 97 9.09 -8.30 14.24
N ILE A 98 9.16 -7.44 15.27
CA ILE A 98 10.13 -7.56 16.36
C ILE A 98 9.68 -8.61 17.41
N PHE A 99 8.36 -8.88 17.50
CA PHE A 99 7.82 -9.82 18.48
C PHE A 99 8.14 -11.28 18.12
N PRO A 100 8.38 -12.17 19.11
CA PRO A 100 8.66 -13.58 18.86
C PRO A 100 7.55 -14.28 18.07
N PRO A 101 7.87 -14.96 16.95
CA PRO A 101 6.88 -15.50 16.02
C PRO A 101 6.02 -16.62 16.61
N ASP A 102 6.44 -17.23 17.72
CA ASP A 102 5.76 -18.33 18.41
C ASP A 102 4.76 -17.88 19.48
N THR A 103 4.65 -16.57 19.74
CA THR A 103 3.75 -16.02 20.76
C THR A 103 2.73 -15.06 20.15
N ALA A 104 1.49 -15.09 20.62
CA ALA A 104 0.53 -14.05 20.27
C ALA A 104 0.99 -12.68 20.80
N VAL A 105 0.60 -11.62 20.10
CA VAL A 105 0.96 -10.23 20.41
C VAL A 105 -0.28 -9.51 20.94
N ASP A 106 -0.15 -8.90 22.11
CA ASP A 106 -1.20 -8.04 22.66
C ASP A 106 -1.30 -6.73 21.85
N GLN A 107 -2.53 -6.29 21.59
CA GLN A 107 -2.76 -5.10 20.77
C GLN A 107 -2.29 -3.81 21.45
N ALA A 108 -2.42 -3.70 22.78
CA ALA A 108 -1.96 -2.53 23.50
C ALA A 108 -0.44 -2.49 23.56
N GLU A 109 0.21 -3.64 23.77
CA GLU A 109 1.68 -3.76 23.71
C GLU A 109 2.21 -3.39 22.31
N LEU A 110 1.56 -3.87 21.25
CA LEU A 110 1.91 -3.51 19.88
C LEU A 110 1.71 -2.02 19.60
N LEU A 111 0.63 -1.41 20.11
CA LEU A 111 0.38 0.02 19.97
C LEU A 111 1.50 0.84 20.64
N GLU A 112 1.89 0.48 21.86
CA GLU A 112 2.99 1.14 22.58
C GLU A 112 4.32 1.01 21.82
N ALA A 113 4.63 -0.21 21.34
CA ALA A 113 5.82 -0.45 20.52
C ALA A 113 5.80 0.38 19.22
N SER A 114 4.64 0.49 18.57
CA SER A 114 4.46 1.27 17.35
C SER A 114 4.62 2.78 17.59
N ILE A 115 4.15 3.29 18.74
CA ILE A 115 4.37 4.70 19.13
C ILE A 115 5.87 4.97 19.33
N ALA A 116 6.57 4.08 20.04
CA ALA A 116 8.00 4.22 20.26
C ALA A 116 8.78 4.19 18.93
N LEU A 117 8.46 3.24 18.05
CA LEU A 117 9.08 3.12 16.74
C LEU A 117 8.75 4.29 15.82
N GLY A 118 7.50 4.78 15.84
CA GLY A 118 7.07 5.94 15.06
C GLY A 118 7.85 7.20 15.42
N LYS A 119 8.03 7.48 16.73
CA LYS A 119 8.88 8.60 17.20
C LYS A 119 10.33 8.45 16.74
N GLN A 120 10.85 7.21 16.74
CA GLN A 120 12.19 6.94 16.21
C GLN A 120 12.27 7.21 14.70
N TYR A 121 11.26 6.80 13.94
CA TYR A 121 11.22 6.99 12.49
C TYR A 121 11.14 8.48 12.14
N GLU A 122 10.33 9.24 12.86
CA GLU A 122 10.26 10.70 12.75
C GLU A 122 11.63 11.34 13.02
N ALA A 123 12.25 11.02 14.16
CA ALA A 123 13.55 11.57 14.55
C ALA A 123 14.66 11.23 13.54
N GLN A 124 14.57 10.06 12.89
CA GLN A 124 15.52 9.60 11.87
C GLN A 124 15.13 10.03 10.44
N ARG A 125 14.04 10.79 10.27
CA ARG A 125 13.47 11.19 8.96
C ARG A 125 13.23 9.99 8.03
N LYS A 126 12.78 8.86 8.59
CA LYS A 126 12.42 7.63 7.87
C LYS A 126 10.98 7.61 7.35
N ILE A 127 10.20 8.60 7.79
CA ILE A 127 8.85 8.92 7.33
C ILE A 127 8.85 10.36 6.83
N GLN A 128 7.99 10.66 5.85
CA GLN A 128 7.90 11.99 5.25
C GLN A 128 6.72 12.80 5.81
N SER A 129 5.74 12.15 6.43
CA SER A 129 4.59 12.79 7.07
C SER A 129 4.67 12.60 8.59
N VAL A 130 4.52 13.70 9.34
CA VAL A 130 4.46 13.66 10.81
C VAL A 130 3.12 13.13 11.29
N GLU A 131 2.08 13.28 10.47
CA GLU A 131 0.72 12.78 10.69
C GLU A 131 0.67 11.25 10.72
N SER A 132 1.68 10.58 10.16
CA SER A 132 1.86 9.12 10.19
C SER A 132 2.04 8.55 11.61
N VAL A 133 2.51 9.36 12.56
CA VAL A 133 2.64 8.96 13.97
C VAL A 133 1.34 9.30 14.70
N SER A 134 0.31 8.48 14.46
CA SER A 134 -1.04 8.69 14.98
C SER A 134 -1.60 7.41 15.58
N THR A 135 -2.09 7.48 16.81
CA THR A 135 -2.72 6.35 17.48
C THR A 135 -3.95 5.84 16.71
N VAL A 136 -4.71 6.75 16.10
CA VAL A 136 -5.88 6.39 15.29
C VAL A 136 -5.48 5.58 14.06
N LEU A 137 -4.40 5.97 13.37
CA LEU A 137 -3.90 5.25 12.21
C LEU A 137 -3.25 3.92 12.61
N PHE A 138 -2.58 3.87 13.76
CA PHE A 138 -2.03 2.63 14.30
C PHE A 138 -3.14 1.64 14.67
N ASP A 139 -4.24 2.09 15.28
CA ASP A 139 -5.37 1.21 15.58
C ASP A 139 -5.93 0.54 14.32
N SER A 140 -6.05 1.27 13.22
CA SER A 140 -6.49 0.70 11.94
C SER A 140 -5.47 -0.27 11.32
N ALA A 141 -4.18 0.05 11.40
CA ALA A 141 -3.11 -0.85 10.98
C ALA A 141 -3.08 -2.14 11.81
N ILE A 142 -3.30 -2.05 13.12
CA ILE A 142 -3.41 -3.19 14.03
C ILE A 142 -4.63 -4.04 13.67
N LYS A 143 -5.78 -3.44 13.32
CA LYS A 143 -6.94 -4.19 12.80
C LYS A 143 -6.61 -4.93 11.51
N LEU A 144 -5.82 -4.34 10.61
CA LEU A 144 -5.34 -5.03 9.41
C LEU A 144 -4.46 -6.24 9.78
N ALA A 145 -3.48 -6.04 10.66
CA ALA A 145 -2.59 -7.11 11.12
C ALA A 145 -3.39 -8.25 11.78
N ALA A 146 -4.35 -7.92 12.64
CA ALA A 146 -5.25 -8.89 13.28
C ALA A 146 -6.10 -9.64 12.23
N ASN A 147 -6.68 -8.93 11.27
CA ASN A 147 -7.48 -9.52 10.21
C ASN A 147 -6.67 -10.49 9.32
N ARG A 148 -5.37 -10.23 9.15
CA ARG A 148 -4.44 -11.11 8.42
C ARG A 148 -3.83 -12.21 9.30
N GLY A 149 -4.23 -12.32 10.57
CA GLY A 149 -3.72 -13.33 11.50
C GLY A 149 -2.29 -13.10 11.99
N ILE A 150 -1.76 -11.89 11.82
CA ILE A 150 -0.36 -11.54 12.13
C ILE A 150 -0.12 -11.43 13.64
N LEU A 151 -1.17 -11.12 14.41
CA LEU A 151 -1.09 -10.99 15.88
C LEU A 151 -1.10 -12.33 16.61
N GLU A 152 -1.53 -13.41 15.96
CA GLU A 152 -1.38 -14.75 16.50
C GLU A 152 0.08 -15.22 16.36
N ALA A 153 0.41 -16.41 16.88
CA ALA A 153 1.71 -17.04 16.59
C ALA A 153 1.87 -17.19 15.06
N SER A 154 2.73 -16.39 14.47
CA SER A 154 2.89 -16.25 13.02
C SER A 154 4.36 -16.10 12.65
N ALA A 155 4.81 -17.03 11.80
CA ALA A 155 6.14 -16.98 11.18
C ALA A 155 6.22 -15.96 10.02
N THR A 156 5.10 -15.39 9.58
CA THR A 156 5.01 -14.52 8.39
C THR A 156 5.03 -13.02 8.74
N ARG A 157 5.33 -12.65 9.99
CA ARG A 157 5.39 -11.24 10.42
C ARG A 157 6.43 -10.42 9.65
N SER A 158 7.59 -11.01 9.39
CA SER A 158 8.66 -10.37 8.61
C SER A 158 8.25 -10.19 7.14
N GLU A 159 7.55 -11.17 6.56
CA GLU A 159 7.01 -11.08 5.20
C GLU A 159 5.95 -9.98 5.12
N PHE A 160 5.04 -9.90 6.10
CA PHE A 160 4.07 -8.81 6.20
C PHE A 160 4.74 -7.44 6.27
N ALA A 161 5.79 -7.28 7.10
CA ALA A 161 6.55 -6.04 7.18
C ALA A 161 7.25 -5.68 5.86
N ALA A 162 7.83 -6.68 5.17
CA ALA A 162 8.47 -6.50 3.88
C ALA A 162 7.47 -6.06 2.80
N ASP A 163 6.28 -6.67 2.76
CA ASP A 163 5.21 -6.33 1.81
C ASP A 163 4.75 -4.88 1.99
N ILE A 164 4.48 -4.46 3.23
CA ILE A 164 4.08 -3.07 3.52
C ILE A 164 5.22 -2.09 3.20
N THR A 165 6.48 -2.45 3.49
CA THR A 165 7.65 -1.63 3.13
C THR A 165 7.80 -1.45 1.62
N ALA A 166 7.53 -2.50 0.83
CA ALA A 166 7.55 -2.42 -0.63
C ALA A 166 6.48 -1.45 -1.14
N ILE A 167 5.26 -1.49 -0.58
CA ILE A 167 4.18 -0.54 -0.91
C ILE A 167 4.60 0.91 -0.66
N VAL A 168 5.15 1.21 0.51
CA VAL A 168 5.60 2.57 0.85
C VAL A 168 6.76 3.01 -0.07
N SER A 169 7.67 2.10 -0.40
CA SER A 169 8.76 2.38 -1.33
C SER A 169 8.25 2.71 -2.75
N HIS A 170 7.23 2.00 -3.23
CA HIS A 170 6.58 2.33 -4.49
C HIS A 170 5.90 3.69 -4.45
N LEU A 171 5.23 4.04 -3.35
CA LEU A 171 4.65 5.37 -3.17
C LEU A 171 5.72 6.46 -3.30
N TYR A 172 6.86 6.32 -2.61
CA TYR A 172 7.94 7.30 -2.72
C TYR A 172 8.56 7.36 -4.12
N ALA A 173 8.66 6.24 -4.83
CA ALA A 173 9.13 6.21 -6.21
C ALA A 173 8.17 6.95 -7.15
N LEU A 174 6.86 6.84 -6.91
CA LEU A 174 5.85 7.58 -7.66
C LEU A 174 6.01 9.10 -7.44
N GLU A 175 6.16 9.55 -6.20
CA GLU A 175 6.37 10.97 -5.90
C GLU A 175 7.68 11.53 -6.47
N ALA A 176 8.76 10.74 -6.44
CA ALA A 176 10.02 11.13 -7.07
C ALA A 176 9.88 11.27 -8.60
N LEU A 177 9.07 10.42 -9.24
CA LEU A 177 8.76 10.53 -10.67
C LEU A 177 7.95 11.79 -10.98
N GLU A 178 6.99 12.17 -10.12
CA GLU A 178 6.26 13.45 -10.25
C GLU A 178 7.21 14.65 -10.17
N ALA A 179 8.05 14.73 -9.14
CA ALA A 179 9.00 15.83 -8.98
C ALA A 179 9.93 15.97 -10.20
N GLY A 180 10.33 14.85 -10.81
CA GLY A 180 11.11 14.83 -12.05
C GLY A 180 10.33 15.32 -13.27
N LEU A 181 9.04 14.98 -13.39
CA LEU A 181 8.17 15.46 -14.48
C LEU A 181 7.93 16.97 -14.37
N ASP A 182 7.63 17.50 -13.19
CA ASP A 182 7.39 18.92 -12.98
C ASP A 182 8.64 19.78 -13.21
N ALA A 183 9.80 19.30 -12.77
CA ALA A 183 11.09 19.95 -13.03
C ALA A 183 11.47 19.96 -14.52
N GLY A 184 11.05 18.95 -15.29
CA GLY A 184 11.27 18.87 -16.73
C GLY A 184 10.34 19.74 -17.58
N ILE A 185 9.16 20.12 -17.05
CA ILE A 185 8.21 21.03 -17.71
C ILE A 185 8.57 22.51 -17.47
N THR A 186 9.40 22.81 -16.46
CA THR A 186 9.83 24.16 -16.09
C THR A 186 11.18 24.59 -16.67
N SER A 187 11.80 23.78 -17.54
CA SER A 187 13.06 24.09 -18.25
C SER A 187 12.88 24.19 -19.76
#